data_AF-A0A1W1BNV4-F1
#
_entry.id   AF-A0A1W1BNV4-F1
#
_cell.length_a   1.000
_cell.length_b   1.000
_cell.length_c   1.000
_cell.angle_alpha   90.00
_cell.angle_beta   90.00
_cell.angle_gamma   90.00
#
_symmetry.space_group_name_H-M   'P 1'
#
loop_
_entity.id
_entity.type
_entity.pdbx_description
1 polymer ?
#
loop_
_entity_poly.entity_id
_entity_poly.type
_entity_poly.pdbx_seq_one_letter_code
_entity_poly.pdbx_strand_id
1 'polypeptide(L)'
;MSTYPLKSILATFTNKNGKKLSLFNGAPVGGMSSLVIKAIILAMPFVEFFVIFNDYVYEKVGLVTQIVMFIVFMSIMMMIVVVIIYMTRKSVIKKIKPSWETYFPGVNLTMVLAVGITPYSDFFKHYGKIVAEDLNDKDLHKKLKESFKEMQEENADLLIAMNKDNQNI
;
A
#
# COMPACT_ATOMS: atom_id res chain seq x y z
N MET A 1 21.97 3.01 10.46
CA MET A 1 21.80 4.10 9.47
C MET A 1 20.54 3.78 8.68
N SER A 2 19.58 4.71 8.56
CA SER A 2 18.36 4.47 7.77
C SER A 2 18.75 4.27 6.30
N THR A 3 18.26 3.20 5.68
CA THR A 3 18.58 2.88 4.28
C THR A 3 17.80 3.76 3.32
N TYR A 4 16.64 4.27 3.73
CA TYR A 4 15.78 5.14 2.93
C TYR A 4 15.48 6.46 3.67
N PRO A 5 15.48 7.61 2.96
CA PRO A 5 15.02 8.89 3.49
C PRO A 5 13.56 8.82 3.94
N LEU A 6 13.19 9.66 4.91
CA LEU A 6 11.84 9.66 5.49
C LEU A 6 10.79 10.07 4.45
N LYS A 7 11.07 11.11 3.66
CA LYS A 7 10.21 11.51 2.53
C LYS A 7 9.98 10.35 1.55
N SER A 8 11.02 9.57 1.25
CA SER A 8 10.90 8.40 0.36
C SER A 8 10.02 7.31 0.94
N ILE A 9 10.12 7.04 2.24
CA ILE A 9 9.25 6.08 2.94
C ILE A 9 7.79 6.54 2.87
N LEU A 10 7.52 7.81 3.23
CA LEU A 10 6.16 8.36 3.23
C LEU A 10 5.55 8.37 1.82
N ALA A 11 6.34 8.69 0.80
CA ALA A 11 5.91 8.66 -0.61
C ALA A 11 5.50 7.26 -1.09
N THR A 12 5.84 6.18 -0.37
CA THR A 12 5.40 4.83 -0.74
C THR A 12 3.92 4.58 -0.46
N PHE A 13 3.34 5.27 0.52
CA PHE A 13 1.97 5.04 0.95
C PHE A 13 1.14 6.33 1.08
N THR A 14 1.71 7.49 0.72
CA THR A 14 1.00 8.78 0.67
C THR A 14 1.14 9.47 -0.68
N ASN A 15 0.15 10.31 -1.00
CA ASN A 15 0.25 11.25 -2.12
C ASN A 15 0.96 12.55 -1.68
N LYS A 16 1.14 13.48 -2.62
CA LYS A 16 1.77 14.80 -2.36
C LYS A 16 1.05 15.64 -1.29
N ASN A 17 -0.22 15.37 -1.04
CA ASN A 17 -1.05 16.07 -0.05
C ASN A 17 -1.13 15.29 1.29
N GLY A 18 -0.29 14.27 1.47
CA GLY A 18 -0.23 13.47 2.70
C GLY A 18 -1.38 12.48 2.90
N LYS A 19 -2.31 12.36 1.94
CA LYS A 19 -3.38 11.37 1.99
C LYS A 19 -2.85 9.98 1.65
N LYS A 20 -3.36 8.97 2.35
CA LYS A 20 -3.05 7.56 2.10
C LYS A 20 -3.36 7.17 0.65
N LEU A 21 -2.44 6.47 0.00
CA LEU A 21 -2.65 5.87 -1.32
C LEU A 21 -3.49 4.59 -1.21
N SER A 22 -4.39 4.38 -2.16
CA SER A 22 -5.11 3.10 -2.32
C SER A 22 -4.17 1.97 -2.75
N LEU A 23 -3.17 2.29 -3.57
CA LEU A 23 -2.13 1.38 -4.02
C LEU A 23 -0.76 1.94 -3.64
N PHE A 24 0.04 1.13 -2.96
CA PHE A 24 1.38 1.52 -2.55
C PHE A 24 2.24 1.79 -3.79
N ASN A 25 2.95 2.90 -3.77
CA ASN A 25 3.91 3.25 -4.78
C ASN A 25 5.28 2.74 -4.37
N GLY A 26 5.72 1.59 -4.88
CA GLY A 26 7.03 1.03 -4.55
C GLY A 26 8.21 1.79 -5.16
N ALA A 27 7.98 2.66 -6.16
CA ALA A 27 9.04 3.32 -6.92
C ALA A 27 10.09 4.06 -6.06
N PRO A 28 9.71 4.83 -5.02
CA PRO A 28 10.67 5.56 -4.17
C PRO A 28 11.66 4.67 -3.40
N VAL A 29 11.39 3.36 -3.31
CA VAL A 29 12.19 2.37 -2.58
C VAL A 29 12.65 1.22 -3.51
N GLY A 30 12.72 1.48 -4.81
CA GLY A 30 13.16 0.51 -5.81
C GLY A 30 12.21 -0.69 -5.99
N GLY A 31 10.92 -0.47 -5.83
CA GLY A 31 9.85 -1.43 -6.12
C GLY A 31 8.99 -1.00 -7.31
N MET A 32 7.92 -1.76 -7.57
CA MET A 32 7.00 -1.45 -8.68
C MET A 32 6.20 -0.18 -8.40
N SER A 33 6.10 0.69 -9.41
CA SER A 33 5.28 1.91 -9.31
C SER A 33 3.79 1.57 -9.27
N SER A 34 3.01 2.33 -8.51
CA SER A 34 1.55 2.20 -8.51
C SER A 34 0.93 2.55 -9.88
N LEU A 35 1.61 3.36 -10.69
CA LEU A 35 1.20 3.63 -12.08
C LEU A 35 1.31 2.39 -12.97
N VAL A 36 2.40 1.64 -12.83
CA VAL A 36 2.62 0.40 -13.59
C VAL A 36 1.57 -0.64 -13.21
N ILE A 37 1.26 -0.78 -11.92
CA ILE A 37 0.22 -1.70 -11.45
C ILE A 37 -1.15 -1.31 -12.02
N LYS A 38 -1.49 -0.02 -12.02
CA LYS A 38 -2.74 0.47 -12.63
C LYS A 38 -2.80 0.21 -14.13
N ALA A 39 -1.68 0.40 -14.84
CA ALA A 39 -1.60 0.13 -16.27
C ALA A 39 -1.81 -1.36 -16.58
N ILE A 40 -1.20 -2.26 -15.78
CA ILE A 40 -1.38 -3.71 -15.89
C ILE A 40 -2.85 -4.09 -15.68
N ILE A 41 -3.48 -3.57 -14.62
CA ILE A 41 -4.91 -3.83 -14.32
C ILE A 41 -5.81 -3.34 -15.46
N LEU A 42 -5.53 -2.15 -16.01
CA LEU A 42 -6.32 -1.59 -17.09
C LEU A 42 -6.14 -2.36 -18.40
N ALA A 43 -4.93 -2.80 -18.72
CA ALA A 43 -4.62 -3.51 -19.95
C ALA A 43 -5.10 -4.96 -19.96
N MET A 44 -5.11 -5.63 -18.80
CA MET A 44 -5.44 -7.05 -18.66
C MET A 44 -6.73 -7.50 -19.39
N PRO A 45 -7.90 -6.87 -19.20
CA PRO A 45 -9.13 -7.30 -19.86
C PRO A 45 -9.06 -7.21 -21.39
N PHE A 46 -8.32 -6.23 -21.93
CA PHE A 46 -8.14 -6.11 -23.37
C PHE A 46 -7.22 -7.21 -23.91
N VAL A 47 -6.13 -7.49 -23.21
CA VAL A 47 -5.22 -8.59 -23.57
C VAL A 47 -5.99 -9.90 -23.59
N GLU A 48 -6.78 -10.17 -22.55
CA GLU A 48 -7.63 -11.35 -22.47
C GLU A 48 -8.62 -11.43 -23.65
N PHE A 49 -9.29 -10.32 -23.96
CA PHE A 49 -10.21 -10.25 -25.08
C PHE A 49 -9.52 -10.64 -26.40
N PHE A 50 -8.35 -10.09 -26.71
CA PHE A 50 -7.61 -10.41 -27.94
C PHE A 50 -7.12 -11.86 -27.98
N VAL A 51 -6.71 -12.42 -26.83
CA VAL A 51 -6.25 -13.82 -26.75
C VAL A 51 -7.40 -14.79 -26.97
N ILE A 52 -8.61 -14.47 -26.51
CA ILE A 52 -9.76 -15.37 -26.57
C ILE A 52 -10.56 -15.19 -27.86
N PHE A 53 -10.82 -13.95 -28.28
CA PHE A 53 -11.64 -13.63 -29.45
C PHE A 53 -10.77 -13.40 -30.69
N ASN A 54 -10.28 -14.50 -31.26
CA ASN A 54 -9.63 -14.53 -32.57
C ASN A 54 -10.08 -15.75 -33.38
N ASP A 55 -9.84 -15.71 -34.68
CA ASP A 55 -10.31 -16.73 -35.64
C ASP A 55 -9.78 -18.13 -35.30
N TYR A 56 -8.52 -18.23 -34.88
CA TYR A 56 -7.92 -19.51 -34.51
C TYR A 56 -8.63 -20.19 -33.33
N VAL A 57 -8.99 -19.42 -32.30
CA VAL A 57 -9.74 -19.95 -31.16
C VAL A 57 -11.19 -20.23 -31.57
N TYR A 58 -11.79 -19.38 -32.40
CA TYR A 58 -13.17 -19.54 -32.88
C TYR A 58 -13.35 -20.83 -33.66
N GLU A 59 -12.44 -21.12 -34.61
CA GLU A 59 -12.47 -22.34 -35.41
C GLU A 59 -12.41 -23.61 -34.55
N LYS A 60 -11.77 -23.55 -33.38
CA LYS A 60 -11.59 -24.72 -32.50
C LYS A 60 -12.75 -24.97 -31.55
N VAL A 61 -13.33 -23.91 -30.98
CA VAL A 61 -14.26 -24.06 -29.86
C VAL A 61 -15.63 -23.40 -30.10
N GLY A 62 -15.75 -22.59 -31.15
CA GLY A 62 -16.95 -21.80 -31.45
C GLY A 62 -17.20 -20.62 -30.50
N LEU A 63 -18.10 -19.74 -30.91
CA LEU A 63 -18.40 -18.47 -30.20
C LEU A 63 -18.90 -18.68 -28.77
N VAL A 64 -19.80 -19.64 -28.56
CA VAL A 64 -20.43 -19.87 -27.26
C VAL A 64 -19.37 -20.25 -26.22
N THR A 65 -18.46 -21.15 -26.58
CA THR A 65 -17.36 -21.59 -25.71
C THR A 65 -16.36 -20.46 -25.46
N GLN A 66 -16.06 -19.61 -26.45
CA GLN A 66 -15.21 -18.43 -26.25
C GLN A 66 -15.77 -17.46 -25.21
N ILE A 67 -17.07 -17.19 -25.25
CA ILE A 67 -17.73 -16.33 -24.26
C ILE A 67 -17.61 -16.93 -22.85
N VAL A 68 -17.87 -18.24 -22.71
CA VAL A 68 -17.74 -18.94 -21.43
C VAL A 68 -16.29 -18.89 -20.94
N MET A 69 -15.30 -19.12 -21.81
CA MET A 69 -13.88 -19.00 -21.46
C MET A 69 -13.55 -17.59 -20.98
N PHE A 70 -13.98 -16.55 -21.68
CA PHE A 70 -13.75 -15.16 -21.27
C PHE A 70 -14.29 -14.86 -19.86
N ILE A 71 -15.48 -15.35 -19.51
CA ILE A 71 -16.02 -15.14 -18.16
C ILE A 71 -15.17 -15.85 -17.10
N VAL A 72 -14.73 -17.08 -17.38
CA VAL A 72 -13.88 -17.85 -16.46
C VAL A 72 -12.51 -17.21 -16.31
N PHE A 73 -11.86 -16.81 -17.41
CA PHE A 73 -10.55 -16.17 -17.39
C PHE A 73 -10.59 -14.82 -16.68
N MET A 74 -11.62 -14.00 -16.88
CA MET A 74 -11.82 -12.75 -16.14
C MET A 74 -11.83 -12.98 -14.63
N SER A 75 -12.46 -14.06 -14.15
CA SER A 75 -12.46 -14.40 -12.72
C SER A 75 -11.05 -14.74 -12.20
N ILE A 76 -10.26 -15.46 -13.00
CA ILE A 76 -8.85 -15.80 -12.69
C ILE A 76 -7.96 -14.55 -12.72
N MET A 77 -8.16 -13.67 -13.70
CA MET A 77 -7.41 -12.42 -13.81
C MET A 77 -7.62 -11.54 -12.59
N MET A 78 -8.84 -11.45 -12.07
CA MET A 78 -9.09 -10.70 -10.82
C MET A 78 -8.35 -11.29 -9.62
N MET A 79 -8.23 -12.62 -9.52
CA MET A 79 -7.41 -13.25 -8.48
C MET A 79 -5.93 -12.86 -8.63
N ILE A 80 -5.40 -12.87 -9.86
CA ILE A 80 -4.02 -12.46 -10.14
C ILE A 80 -3.77 -11.01 -9.72
N VAL A 81 -4.69 -10.09 -10.05
CA VAL A 81 -4.62 -8.68 -9.64
C VAL A 81 -4.51 -8.55 -8.12
N VAL A 82 -5.35 -9.25 -7.37
CA VAL A 82 -5.32 -9.23 -5.90
C VAL A 82 -3.98 -9.73 -5.36
N VAL A 83 -3.44 -10.81 -5.93
CA VAL A 83 -2.13 -11.35 -5.56
C VAL A 83 -1.01 -10.34 -5.83
N ILE A 84 -0.99 -9.70 -7.00
CA ILE A 84 0.02 -8.68 -7.35
C ILE A 84 -0.02 -7.51 -6.35
N ILE A 85 -1.21 -7.02 -6.01
CA ILE A 85 -1.40 -5.92 -5.04
C ILE A 85 -0.88 -6.35 -3.66
N TYR A 86 -1.25 -7.55 -3.20
CA TYR A 86 -0.80 -8.09 -1.92
C TYR A 86 0.72 -8.25 -1.85
N MET A 87 1.33 -8.87 -2.88
CA MET A 87 2.78 -9.07 -2.94
C MET A 87 3.53 -7.74 -2.97
N THR A 88 3.04 -6.76 -3.74
CA THR A 88 3.62 -5.42 -3.77
C THR A 88 3.59 -4.77 -2.40
N ARG A 89 2.42 -4.76 -1.73
CA ARG A 89 2.27 -4.18 -0.38
C ARG A 89 3.21 -4.85 0.61
N LYS A 90 3.24 -6.20 0.64
CA LYS A 90 4.11 -6.98 1.52
C LYS A 90 5.59 -6.68 1.26
N SER A 91 5.99 -6.60 -0.01
CA SER A 91 7.37 -6.29 -0.39
C SER A 91 7.77 -4.87 0.03
N VAL A 92 6.91 -3.87 -0.18
CA VAL A 92 7.19 -2.48 0.19
C VAL A 92 7.33 -2.37 1.71
N ILE A 93 6.36 -2.90 2.47
CA ILE A 93 6.41 -2.90 3.95
C ILE A 93 7.70 -3.56 4.44
N LYS A 94 8.07 -4.73 3.89
CA LYS A 94 9.30 -5.42 4.28
C LYS A 94 10.55 -4.58 4.04
N LYS A 95 10.62 -3.84 2.92
CA LYS A 95 11.75 -2.97 2.58
C LYS A 95 11.86 -1.74 3.48
N ILE A 96 10.72 -1.11 3.81
CA ILE A 96 10.73 0.15 4.58
C ILE A 96 10.78 -0.07 6.09
N LYS A 97 10.32 -1.22 6.60
CA LYS A 97 10.22 -1.51 8.05
C LYS A 97 11.52 -1.23 8.83
N PRO A 98 12.72 -1.65 8.38
CA PRO A 98 13.96 -1.36 9.13
C PRO A 98 14.29 0.14 9.21
N SER A 99 14.04 0.87 8.12
CA SER A 99 14.26 2.32 8.11
C SER A 99 13.20 3.05 8.95
N TRP A 100 11.96 2.58 8.91
CA TRP A 100 10.88 3.07 9.77
C TRP A 100 11.23 2.94 11.25
N GLU A 101 11.70 1.77 11.68
CA GLU A 101 12.12 1.53 13.08
C GLU A 101 13.27 2.44 13.52
N THR A 102 14.14 2.84 12.58
CA THR A 102 15.22 3.79 12.85
C THR A 102 14.68 5.20 13.14
N TYR A 103 13.62 5.63 12.43
CA TYR A 103 13.00 6.93 12.66
C TYR A 103 12.04 6.92 13.86
N PHE A 104 11.18 5.90 13.95
CA PHE A 104 10.11 5.83 14.93
C PHE A 104 10.19 4.50 15.70
N PRO A 105 11.17 4.37 16.62
CA PRO A 105 11.34 3.15 17.39
C PRO A 105 10.09 2.86 18.21
N GLY A 106 9.61 1.62 18.17
CA GLY A 106 8.41 1.18 18.88
C GLY A 106 7.07 1.58 18.23
N VAL A 107 7.06 2.33 17.12
CA VAL A 107 5.83 2.64 16.37
C VAL A 107 5.57 1.56 15.33
N ASN A 108 4.53 0.76 15.57
CA ASN A 108 4.17 -0.33 14.67
C ASN A 108 3.63 0.20 13.32
N LEU A 109 4.46 0.14 12.28
CA LEU A 109 4.11 0.55 10.92
C LEU A 109 2.83 -0.12 10.39
N THR A 110 2.55 -1.37 10.76
CA THR A 110 1.34 -2.07 10.30
C THR A 110 0.08 -1.41 10.87
N MET A 111 0.14 -0.91 12.11
CA MET A 111 -0.96 -0.18 12.73
C MET A 111 -1.15 1.19 12.05
N VAL A 112 -0.06 1.92 11.78
CA VAL A 112 -0.11 3.19 11.01
C VAL A 112 -0.75 2.99 9.63
N LEU A 113 -0.44 1.87 8.97
CA LEU A 113 -0.95 1.55 7.64
C LEU A 113 -2.28 0.80 7.66
N ALA A 114 -2.86 0.51 8.83
CA ALA A 114 -4.14 -0.17 8.94
C ALA A 114 -5.28 0.67 8.35
N VAL A 115 -6.39 0.00 8.02
CA VAL A 115 -7.63 0.66 7.58
C VAL A 115 -8.61 0.80 8.74
N GLY A 116 -8.54 -0.10 9.73
CA GLY A 116 -9.35 -0.04 10.94
C GLY A 116 -8.80 0.91 11.99
N ILE A 117 -9.53 0.99 13.11
CA ILE A 117 -9.16 1.82 14.26
C ILE A 117 -7.94 1.21 14.96
N THR A 118 -6.86 1.98 15.00
CA THR A 118 -5.61 1.73 15.71
C THR A 118 -5.17 3.00 16.45
N PRO A 119 -4.16 2.94 17.33
CA PRO A 119 -3.65 4.13 18.04
C PRO A 119 -3.08 5.19 17.10
N TYR A 120 -2.89 4.87 15.81
CA TYR A 120 -2.30 5.75 14.81
C TYR A 120 -3.26 6.06 13.64
N SER A 121 -4.58 5.85 13.83
CA SER A 121 -5.59 6.02 12.76
C SER A 121 -5.56 7.42 12.13
N ASP A 122 -5.31 8.44 12.96
CA ASP A 122 -5.27 9.84 12.53
C ASP A 122 -3.95 10.25 11.89
N PHE A 123 -2.96 9.36 11.78
CA PHE A 123 -1.63 9.67 11.25
C PHE A 123 -1.69 10.43 9.91
N PHE A 124 -2.51 9.98 8.96
CA PHE A 124 -2.62 10.62 7.64
C PHE A 124 -3.26 12.01 7.69
N LYS A 125 -4.10 12.27 8.70
CA LYS A 125 -4.70 13.59 8.95
C LYS A 125 -3.66 14.55 9.51
N HIS A 126 -2.82 14.12 10.45
CA HIS A 126 -1.70 14.93 10.96
C HIS A 126 -0.66 15.17 9.87
N TYR A 127 -0.23 14.12 9.16
CA TYR A 127 0.75 14.26 8.09
C TYR A 127 0.27 15.15 6.94
N GLY A 128 -1.02 15.09 6.58
CA GLY A 128 -1.61 15.97 5.56
C GLY A 128 -1.51 17.47 5.89
N LYS A 129 -1.44 17.84 7.18
CA LYS A 129 -1.20 19.23 7.61
C LYS A 129 0.29 19.58 7.51
N ILE A 130 1.16 18.67 7.92
CA ILE A 130 2.63 18.88 7.98
C ILE A 130 3.25 18.92 6.57
N VAL A 131 2.76 18.10 5.64
CA VAL A 131 3.34 17.99 4.30
C VAL A 131 3.25 19.29 3.49
N ALA A 132 2.28 20.15 3.79
CA ALA A 132 2.11 21.46 3.16
C ALA A 132 3.26 22.44 3.46
N GLU A 133 4.03 22.17 4.51
CA GLU A 133 5.15 23.03 4.94
C GLU A 133 6.48 22.69 4.25
N ASP A 134 6.52 21.67 3.39
CA ASP A 134 7.71 21.17 2.66
C ASP A 134 9.02 21.11 3.49
N LEU A 135 8.90 20.65 4.74
CA LEU A 135 10.00 20.57 5.68
C LEU A 135 11.12 19.63 5.20
N ASN A 136 12.35 19.87 5.64
CA ASN A 136 13.44 18.91 5.44
C ASN A 136 13.21 17.63 6.27
N ASP A 137 13.96 16.55 5.99
CA ASP A 137 13.76 15.25 6.64
C ASP A 137 13.90 15.29 8.18
N LYS A 138 14.75 16.17 8.74
CA LYS A 138 14.96 16.28 10.19
C LYS A 138 13.78 16.97 10.88
N ASP A 139 13.32 18.08 10.31
CA ASP A 139 12.19 18.84 10.85
C ASP A 139 10.87 18.07 10.67
N LEU A 140 10.73 17.38 9.54
CA LEU A 140 9.62 16.46 9.28
C LEU A 140 9.58 15.32 10.30
N HIS A 141 10.75 14.70 10.57
CA HIS A 141 10.86 13.65 11.58
C HIS A 141 10.44 14.15 12.97
N LYS A 142 10.89 15.35 13.36
CA LYS A 142 10.54 15.94 14.66
C LYS A 142 9.03 16.15 14.79
N LYS A 143 8.37 16.79 13.81
CA LYS A 143 6.93 17.04 13.85
C LYS A 143 6.12 15.75 13.86
N LEU A 144 6.52 14.76 13.05
CA LEU A 144 5.84 13.46 13.04
C LEU A 144 6.00 12.73 14.38
N LYS A 145 7.16 12.85 15.03
CA LYS A 145 7.38 12.28 16.36
C LYS A 145 6.47 12.92 17.41
N GLU A 146 6.27 14.23 17.35
CA GLU A 146 5.33 14.95 18.21
C GLU A 146 3.89 14.48 17.96
N SER A 147 3.46 14.35 16.70
CA SER A 147 2.14 13.79 16.36
C SER A 147 1.97 12.35 16.84
N PHE A 148 3.00 11.52 16.77
CA PHE A 148 2.93 10.16 17.31
C PHE A 148 2.77 10.15 18.82
N LYS A 149 3.41 11.07 19.54
CA LYS A 149 3.26 11.18 20.99
C LYS A 149 1.84 11.60 21.35
N GLU A 150 1.31 12.63 20.71
CA GLU A 150 -0.08 13.10 20.87
C GLU A 150 -1.08 11.95 20.65
N MET A 151 -0.97 11.24 19.51
CA MET A 151 -1.84 10.10 19.22
C MET A 151 -1.71 8.95 20.23
N GLN A 152 -0.51 8.68 20.75
CA GLN A 152 -0.30 7.65 21.78
C GLN A 152 -0.89 8.05 23.13
N GLU A 153 -0.84 9.33 23.49
CA GLU A 153 -1.43 9.87 24.71
C GLU A 153 -2.96 9.86 24.62
N GLU A 154 -3.53 10.31 23.49
CA GLU A 154 -4.98 10.29 23.23
C GLU A 154 -5.57 8.88 23.17
N ASN A 155 -4.80 7.92 22.65
CA ASN A 155 -5.23 6.53 22.46
C ASN A 155 -4.51 5.56 23.39
N ALA A 156 -4.10 6.01 24.59
CA ALA A 156 -3.30 5.22 25.53
C ALA A 156 -3.98 3.88 25.89
N ASP A 157 -5.29 3.90 26.16
CA ASP A 157 -6.07 2.70 26.49
C ASP A 157 -6.07 1.69 25.33
N LEU A 158 -6.27 2.18 24.10
CA LEU A 158 -6.28 1.36 22.89
C LEU A 158 -4.88 0.78 22.61
N LEU A 159 -3.83 1.58 22.82
CA LEU A 159 -2.44 1.16 22.67
C LEU A 159 -2.08 0.05 23.67
N ILE A 160 -2.48 0.19 24.94
CA ILE A 160 -2.27 -0.82 25.98
C ILE A 160 -3.03 -2.10 25.63
N ALA A 161 -4.30 -2.00 25.26
CA ALA A 161 -5.12 -3.15 24.90
C ALA A 161 -4.53 -3.92 23.71
N MET A 162 -4.12 -3.23 22.64
CA MET A 162 -3.55 -3.86 21.45
C MET A 162 -2.13 -4.41 21.69
N ASN A 163 -1.34 -3.81 22.58
CA ASN A 163 -0.04 -4.35 22.94
C ASN A 163 -0.15 -5.61 23.80
N LYS A 164 -1.13 -5.66 24.72
CA LYS A 164 -1.40 -6.85 25.54
C LYS A 164 -1.89 -8.02 24.68
N ASP A 165 -2.72 -7.75 23.67
CA ASP A 165 -3.19 -8.78 22.74
C ASP A 165 -2.04 -9.35 21.89
N ASN A 166 -1.14 -8.50 21.39
CA ASN A 166 0.05 -8.93 20.63
C ASN A 166 1.10 -9.69 21.46
N GLN A 167 1.09 -9.59 22.79
CA GLN A 167 1.99 -10.35 23.67
C GLN A 167 1.44 -11.74 24.05
N ASN A 168 0.14 -11.99 23.84
CA ASN A 168 -0.51 -13.26 24.16
C ASN A 168 -0.68 -14.18 22.93
N ILE A 169 0.02 -13.87 21.83
CA ILE A 169 0.07 -14.67 20.59
C ILE A 169 1.50 -15.20 20.39
#